data_AF-A0A7C9RDG4-F1
#
_entry.id   AF-A0A7C9RDG4-F1
#
_cell.length_a   1.000
_cell.length_b   1.000
_cell.length_c   1.000
_cell.angle_alpha   90.00
_cell.angle_beta   90.00
_cell.angle_gamma   90.00
#
_symmetry.space_group_name_H-M   'P 1'
#
loop_
_entity.id
_entity.type
_entity.pdbx_description
1 polymer ?
#
loop_
_entity_poly.entity_id
_entity_poly.type
_entity_poly.pdbx_seq_one_letter_code
_entity_poly.pdbx_strand_id
1 'polypeptide(L)' 'MTAQEHVLDAVLRAQGVLADYIEPGPRDCAQTLTKLYAIFADDRLTNAVNILNLEAVHAAMASDTSKHISTSPPRRTSG' A
#
# COMPACT_ATOMS: atom_id res chain seq x y z
N MET A 1 -1.70 -16.32 -0.74
CA MET A 1 -2.12 -14.91 -0.76
C MET A 1 -0.90 -14.05 -1.07
N THR A 2 -1.03 -13.11 -2.00
CA THR A 2 -0.01 -12.08 -2.28
C THR A 2 -0.07 -10.96 -1.22
N ALA A 3 0.95 -10.10 -1.17
CA ALA A 3 0.95 -8.93 -0.31
C ALA A 3 -0.26 -8.01 -0.62
N GLN A 4 -0.59 -7.84 -1.89
CA GLN A 4 -1.74 -7.03 -2.30
C GLN A 4 -3.08 -7.65 -1.87
N GLU A 5 -3.22 -8.97 -1.94
CA GLU A 5 -4.40 -9.66 -1.42
C GLU A 5 -4.53 -9.52 0.10
N HIS A 6 -3.42 -9.55 0.85
CA HIS A 6 -3.42 -9.32 2.30
C HIS A 6 -3.90 -7.91 2.67
N VAL A 7 -3.45 -6.89 1.95
CA VAL A 7 -3.91 -5.52 2.16
C VAL A 7 -5.39 -5.37 1.81
N LEU A 8 -5.82 -5.94 0.67
CA LEU A 8 -7.21 -5.87 0.25
C LEU A 8 -8.16 -6.56 1.24
N ASP A 9 -7.79 -7.75 1.73
CA ASP A 9 -8.55 -8.46 2.76
C ASP A 9 -8.72 -7.60 4.04
N ALA A 10 -7.64 -7.00 4.53
CA ALA A 10 -7.70 -6.14 5.71
C ALA A 10 -8.61 -4.92 5.51
N VAL A 11 -8.59 -4.30 4.32
CA VAL A 11 -9.49 -3.19 3.98
C VAL A 11 -10.95 -3.65 4.00
N LEU A 12 -11.26 -4.80 3.38
CA LEU A 12 -12.63 -5.33 3.36
C LEU A 12 -13.13 -5.67 4.76
N ARG A 13 -12.28 -6.29 5.60
CA ARG A 13 -12.61 -6.55 7.01
C ARG A 13 -12.86 -5.26 7.79
N ALA A 14 -12.02 -4.24 7.62
CA ALA A 14 -12.17 -2.95 8.30
C ALA A 14 -13.45 -2.22 7.85
N GLN A 15 -13.79 -2.29 6.55
CA GLN A 15 -15.05 -1.77 6.03
C GLN A 15 -16.26 -2.46 6.64
N GLY A 16 -16.21 -3.79 6.82
CA GLY A 16 -17.26 -4.53 7.53
C GLY A 16 -17.46 -4.05 8.96
N VAL A 17 -16.38 -3.85 9.71
CA VAL A 17 -16.43 -3.32 11.09
C VAL A 17 -17.05 -1.91 11.14
N LEU A 18 -16.76 -1.08 10.15
CA LEU A 18 -17.34 0.26 10.05
C LEU A 18 -18.81 0.22 9.61
N ALA A 19 -19.18 -0.73 8.74
CA ALA A 19 -20.57 -0.95 8.32
C ALA A 19 -21.44 -1.29 9.54
N ASP A 20 -21.00 -2.22 10.38
CA ASP A 20 -21.69 -2.58 11.63
C ASP A 20 -21.89 -1.37 12.55
N TYR A 21 -20.94 -0.43 12.58
CA TYR A 21 -21.02 0.76 13.43
C TYR A 21 -22.04 1.80 12.94
N ILE A 22 -22.23 1.91 11.62
CA ILE A 22 -23.18 2.87 11.02
C ILE A 22 -24.63 2.33 10.98
N GLU A 23 -24.82 1.03 11.17
CA GLU A 23 -26.16 0.44 11.23
C GLU A 23 -27.00 1.05 12.37
N PRO A 24 -28.33 1.17 12.20
CA PRO A 24 -29.20 1.67 13.25
C PRO A 24 -29.17 0.76 14.48
N GLY A 25 -28.70 1.30 15.62
CA GLY A 25 -28.65 0.56 16.86
C GLY A 25 -27.80 1.23 17.93
N PRO A 26 -27.67 0.61 19.12
CA PRO A 26 -26.72 1.05 20.13
C PRO A 26 -25.30 1.03 19.56
N ARG A 27 -24.61 2.17 19.63
CA ARG A 27 -23.23 2.28 19.15
C ARG A 27 -22.26 1.98 20.27
N ASP A 28 -21.31 1.09 19.99
CA ASP A 28 -20.19 0.82 20.88
C ASP A 28 -18.88 1.22 20.19
N CYS A 29 -18.47 2.47 20.39
CA CYS A 29 -17.23 3.00 19.84
C CYS A 29 -16.01 2.22 20.35
N ALA A 30 -16.01 1.77 21.60
CA ALA A 30 -14.88 1.06 22.18
C ALA A 30 -14.71 -0.32 21.52
N GLN A 31 -15.81 -1.04 21.32
CA GLN A 31 -15.79 -2.32 20.62
C GLN A 31 -15.38 -2.16 19.15
N THR A 32 -15.92 -1.15 18.44
CA THR A 32 -15.54 -0.87 17.05
C THR A 32 -14.05 -0.57 16.92
N LEU A 33 -13.50 0.30 17.79
CA LEU A 33 -12.06 0.60 17.79
C LEU A 33 -11.21 -0.62 18.11
N THR A 34 -11.66 -1.48 19.03
CA THR A 34 -10.96 -2.74 19.37
C THR A 34 -10.91 -3.68 18.17
N LYS A 35 -12.02 -3.85 17.45
CA LYS A 35 -12.08 -4.68 16.24
C LYS A 35 -11.17 -4.14 15.13
N LEU A 36 -11.17 -2.82 14.91
CA LEU A 36 -10.28 -2.18 13.93
C LEU A 36 -8.81 -2.36 14.31
N TYR A 37 -8.46 -2.15 15.57
CA TYR A 37 -7.10 -2.35 16.05
C TYR A 37 -6.61 -3.78 15.82
N ALA A 38 -7.45 -4.78 16.10
CA ALA A 38 -7.09 -6.18 15.87
C ALA A 38 -6.80 -6.50 14.39
N ILE A 39 -7.45 -5.81 13.44
CA ILE A 39 -7.16 -5.95 12.01
C ILE A 39 -5.81 -5.31 11.67
N PHE A 40 -5.56 -4.10 12.18
CA PHE A 40 -4.34 -3.35 11.86
C PHE A 40 -3.08 -3.84 12.60
N ALA A 41 -3.25 -4.53 13.72
CA ALA A 41 -2.17 -5.15 14.48
C ALA A 41 -1.73 -6.52 13.91
N ASP A 42 -2.29 -6.95 12.78
CA ASP A 42 -1.89 -8.19 12.11
C ASP A 42 -0.48 -8.03 11.49
N ASP A 43 0.48 -8.80 12.00
CA ASP A 43 1.87 -8.82 11.50
C ASP A 43 1.93 -9.16 10.00
N ARG A 44 1.00 -9.97 9.50
CA ARG A 44 0.95 -10.33 8.07
C ARG A 44 0.56 -9.13 7.22
N LEU A 45 -0.37 -8.30 7.71
CA LEU A 45 -0.74 -7.05 7.05
C LEU A 45 0.43 -6.07 7.05
N THR A 46 1.09 -5.91 8.20
CA THR A 46 2.26 -5.04 8.33
C THR A 46 3.37 -5.45 7.36
N ASN A 47 3.68 -6.75 7.28
CA ASN A 47 4.67 -7.26 6.34
C ASN A 47 4.24 -7.05 4.88
N ALA A 48 2.97 -7.27 4.56
CA ALA A 48 2.45 -7.04 3.21
C ALA A 48 2.59 -5.57 2.76
N VAL A 49 2.27 -4.62 3.64
CA VAL A 49 2.48 -3.18 3.37
C VAL A 49 3.95 -2.86 3.15
N ASN A 50 4.86 -3.43 3.97
CA ASN A 50 6.30 -3.21 3.82
C ASN A 50 6.83 -3.73 2.49
N ILE A 51 6.39 -4.92 2.04
CA ILE A 51 6.77 -5.49 0.75
C ILE A 51 6.36 -4.56 -0.38
N LEU A 52 5.08 -4.14 -0.41
CA LEU A 52 4.57 -3.24 -1.46
C LEU A 52 5.27 -1.88 -1.45
N ASN A 53 5.61 -1.37 -0.28
CA ASN A 53 6.36 -0.11 -0.15
C ASN A 53 7.78 -0.25 -0.72
N LEU A 54 8.48 -1.36 -0.43
CA LEU A 54 9.81 -1.63 -1.00
C LEU A 54 9.77 -1.77 -2.52
N GLU A 55 8.77 -2.46 -3.06
CA GLU A 55 8.55 -2.58 -4.51
C GLU A 55 8.33 -1.21 -5.15
N ALA A 56 7.51 -0.35 -4.54
CA ALA A 56 7.26 1.01 -5.02
C ALA A 56 8.53 1.87 -5.01
N VAL A 57 9.33 1.78 -3.94
CA VAL A 57 10.63 2.49 -3.85
C VAL A 57 11.60 2.01 -4.93
N HIS A 58 11.70 0.70 -5.15
CA HIS A 58 12.54 0.13 -6.20
C HIS A 58 12.11 0.60 -7.60
N ALA A 59 10.80 0.61 -7.88
CA ALA A 59 10.26 1.08 -9.14
C ALA A 59 10.58 2.57 -9.39
N ALA A 60 10.49 3.40 -8.34
CA ALA A 60 10.84 4.83 -8.42
C ALA A 60 12.33 5.04 -8.75
N MET A 61 13.23 4.33 -8.04
CA MET A 61 14.68 4.42 -8.27
C MET A 61 15.10 3.96 -9.68
N ALA A 62 14.45 2.91 -10.20
CA ALA A 62 14.69 2.45 -11.57
C ALA A 62 14.23 3.48 -12.62
N SER A 63 13.13 4.19 -12.36
CA SER A 63 12.61 5.25 -13.23
C SER A 63 13.54 6.47 -13.30
N ASP A 64 14.13 6.86 -12.18
CA ASP A 64 15.05 8.01 -12.12
C ASP A 64 16.39 7.71 -12.79
N THR A 65 16.89 6.48 -12.68
CA THR A 65 18.12 6.06 -13.36
C THR A 65 17.97 6.07 -14.89
N SER A 66 16.78 5.73 -15.41
CA SER A 66 16.50 5.76 -16.85
C SER A 66 16.45 7.16 -17.45
N LYS A 67 16.11 8.20 -16.66
CA LYS A 67 16.07 9.59 -17.16
C LYS A 67 17.45 10.21 -17.30
N HIS A 68 18.43 9.76 -16.51
CA HIS A 68 19.75 10.39 -16.46
C HIS A 68 20.73 9.90 -17.55
N ILE A 69 20.43 8.78 -18.23
CA ILE A 69 21.32 8.15 -19.23
C ILE A 69 21.09 8.70 -20.66
N SER A 70 20.06 9.51 -20.89
CA SER A 70 19.82 10.16 -22.20
C SER A 70 20.64 11.44 -22.37
N THR A 71 21.97 11.33 -22.37
CA THR A 71 22.87 12.40 -22.85
C THR A 71 23.83 11.83 -23.89
N SER A 72 23.29 11.52 -25.08
CA SER A 72 24.09 11.25 -26.27
C SER A 72 24.84 12.53 -26.71
N PRO A 73 26.16 12.50 -26.96
CA PRO A 73 26.88 13.66 -27.48
C PRO A 73 26.53 13.92 -28.95
N PRO A 74 26.53 15.18 -29.43
CA PRO A 74 26.19 15.49 -30.81
C PRO A 74 27.32 15.03 -31.75
N ARG A 75 26.96 14.21 -32.74
CA ARG A 75 27.85 13.75 -33.81
C ARG A 75 28.18 14.94 -34.71
N ARG A 76 29.34 15.56 -34.52
CA ARG A 76 29.93 16.50 -35.49
C ARG A 76 30.29 15.73 -36.77
N THR A 77 29.53 15.91 -37.84
CA THR A 77 29.97 15.58 -39.20
C THR A 77 30.66 16.81 -39.78
N SER A 78 31.99 16.73 -39.86
CA SER A 78 32.83 17.58 -40.70
C SER A 78 33.21 16.77 -41.94
N GLY A 79 32.90 17.28 -43.12
CA GLY A 79 33.20 16.67 -44.43
C GLY A 79 32.25 17.16 -45.49
#